data_AF-A0A2W4XXR5-F1
#
_entry.id   AF-A0A2W4XXR5-F1
#
_cell.length_a   1.000
_cell.length_b   1.000
_cell.length_c   1.000
_cell.angle_alpha   90.00
_cell.angle_beta   90.00
_cell.angle_gamma   90.00
#
_symmetry.space_group_name_H-M   'P 1'
#
loop_
_entity.id
_entity.type
_entity.pdbx_description
1 polymer ?
#
loop_
_entity_poly.entity_id
_entity_poly.type
_entity_poly.pdbx_seq_one_letter_code
_entity_poly.pdbx_strand_id
1 'polypeptide(L)' 'MTTIPASLRRFVIQRASDRCEYCGISQLGQVATFHVDHVIPTVAGGETTEANLALACVSCATSQKVLVAHEL' A
#
# COMPACT_ATOMS: atom_id res chain seq x y z
N MET A 1 8.05 2.25 -13.16
CA MET A 1 8.10 1.88 -11.72
C MET A 1 8.66 3.06 -10.96
N THR A 2 7.85 3.74 -10.16
CA THR A 2 8.30 4.84 -9.30
C THR A 2 8.91 4.27 -8.03
N THR A 3 10.16 4.61 -7.74
CA THR A 3 10.80 4.22 -6.48
C THR A 3 10.21 5.02 -5.33
N ILE A 4 9.60 4.35 -4.36
CA ILE A 4 9.13 5.00 -3.12
C ILE A 4 10.36 5.35 -2.27
N PRO A 5 10.56 6.62 -1.88
CA PRO A 5 11.68 7.01 -1.02
C PRO A 5 11.67 6.24 0.31
N ALA A 6 12.85 5.86 0.81
CA ALA A 6 12.96 5.06 2.03
C ALA A 6 12.37 5.77 3.27
N SER A 7 12.50 7.09 3.36
CA SER A 7 11.89 7.92 4.41
C SER A 7 10.36 7.81 4.37
N LEU A 8 9.78 7.97 3.18
CA LEU A 8 8.34 7.90 2.97
C LEU A 8 7.79 6.50 3.28
N ARG A 9 8.51 5.45 2.86
CA ARG A 9 8.14 4.06 3.19
C ARG A 9 8.13 3.82 4.70
N ARG A 10 9.14 4.31 5.42
CA ARG A 10 9.20 4.21 6.90
C ARG A 10 8.07 4.98 7.56
N PHE A 11 7.78 6.18 7.07
CA PHE A 11 6.67 7.00 7.58
C PHE A 11 5.34 6.26 7.50
N VAL A 12 5.02 5.68 6.33
CA VAL A 12 3.77 4.92 6.12
C VAL A 12 3.70 3.72 7.07
N ILE A 13 4.79 2.97 7.24
CA ILE A 13 4.84 1.82 8.16
C ILE A 13 4.61 2.26 9.62
N GLN A 14 5.24 3.35 10.04
CA GLN A 14 5.12 3.89 11.40
C GLN A 14 3.71 4.43 11.66
N ARG A 15 3.14 5.20 10.73
CA ARG A 15 1.74 5.68 10.79
C ARG A 15 0.78 4.51 10.99
N ALA A 16 0.98 3.45 10.22
CA ALA A 16 0.13 2.27 10.23
C ALA A 16 0.32 1.39 11.48
N SER A 17 1.32 1.68 12.33
CA SER A 17 1.64 0.87 13.53
C SER A 17 1.79 -0.62 13.21
N ASP A 18 2.46 -0.95 12.10
CA ASP A 18 2.62 -2.31 11.58
C ASP A 18 1.29 -3.06 11.34
N ARG A 19 0.21 -2.32 11.01
CA ARG A 19 -1.11 -2.88 10.69
C ARG A 19 -1.51 -2.54 9.26
N CYS A 20 -2.30 -3.41 8.64
CA CYS A 20 -2.86 -3.14 7.33
C CYS A 20 -3.84 -1.96 7.46
N GLU A 21 -3.66 -0.89 6.69
CA GLU A 21 -4.55 0.27 6.77
C GLU A 21 -5.94 0.01 6.17
N TYR A 22 -6.09 -1.10 5.43
CA TYR A 22 -7.36 -1.50 4.84
C TYR A 22 -8.20 -2.39 5.77
N CYS A 23 -7.59 -3.40 6.38
CA CYS A 23 -8.32 -4.39 7.18
C CYS A 23 -7.91 -4.44 8.66
N GLY A 24 -6.93 -3.64 9.09
CA GLY A 24 -6.50 -3.52 10.49
C GLY A 24 -5.68 -4.69 11.03
N ILE A 25 -5.48 -5.76 10.25
CA ILE A 25 -4.70 -6.92 10.69
C ILE A 25 -3.27 -6.51 11.01
N SER A 26 -2.74 -7.04 12.10
CA SER A 26 -1.35 -6.82 12.51
C SER A 26 -0.39 -7.62 11.62
N GLN A 27 0.75 -7.02 11.27
CA GLN A 27 1.87 -7.74 10.66
C GLN A 27 2.48 -8.75 11.64
N LEU A 28 2.42 -8.46 12.95
CA LEU A 28 2.82 -9.42 13.98
C LEU A 28 1.97 -10.69 13.89
N GLY A 29 2.63 -11.84 13.72
CA GLY A 29 1.98 -13.14 13.56
C GLY A 29 1.73 -13.55 12.10
N GLN A 30 2.02 -12.68 11.14
CA GLN A 30 1.92 -12.99 9.72
C GLN A 30 3.26 -13.50 9.17
N VAL A 31 3.20 -14.54 8.36
CA VAL A 31 4.40 -15.07 7.66
C VAL A 31 4.85 -14.13 6.54
N ALA A 32 3.89 -13.44 5.90
CA ALA A 32 4.16 -12.53 4.80
C ALA A 32 4.29 -11.08 5.29
N THR A 33 5.30 -10.39 4.78
CA THR A 33 5.53 -8.96 5.03
C THR A 33 4.48 -8.11 4.32
N PHE A 34 4.10 -7.01 4.94
CA PHE A 34 3.19 -6.04 4.34
C PHE A 34 3.95 -5.14 3.36
N HIS A 35 3.25 -4.67 2.36
CA HIS A 35 3.80 -3.83 1.30
C HIS A 35 3.25 -2.42 1.44
N VAL A 36 4.10 -1.42 1.21
CA VAL A 36 3.62 -0.06 0.98
C VAL A 36 3.14 0.00 -0.47
N ASP A 37 1.84 0.17 -0.66
CA ASP A 37 1.19 0.20 -1.97
C ASP A 37 0.55 1.57 -2.22
N HIS A 38 0.36 1.90 -3.50
CA HIS A 38 -0.36 3.11 -3.89
C HIS A 38 -1.87 2.88 -3.81
N VAL A 39 -2.58 3.75 -3.10
CA VAL A 39 -4.06 3.72 -3.00
C VAL A 39 -4.66 3.95 -4.40
N ILE A 40 -4.22 5.00 -5.08
CA ILE A 40 -4.45 5.26 -6.50
C ILE A 40 -3.21 4.77 -7.26
N PRO A 41 -3.34 3.78 -8.15
CA PRO A 41 -2.19 3.26 -8.90
C PRO A 41 -1.48 4.34 -9.71
N THR A 42 -0.16 4.25 -9.83
CA THR A 42 0.63 5.22 -10.61
C THR A 42 0.23 5.24 -12.09
N VAL A 43 -0.27 4.11 -12.61
CA VAL A 43 -0.79 4.00 -13.99
C VAL A 43 -2.09 4.79 -14.19
N ALA A 44 -2.83 5.05 -13.11
CA ALA A 44 -4.03 5.89 -13.09
C ALA A 44 -3.73 7.33 -12.66
N GLY A 45 -2.45 7.74 -12.64
CA GLY A 45 -2.03 9.09 -12.25
C GLY A 45 -1.82 9.28 -10.74
N GLY A 46 -1.82 8.19 -9.95
CA GLY A 46 -1.56 8.28 -8.51
C GLY A 46 -0.13 8.73 -8.20
N GLU A 47 0.00 9.76 -7.37
CA GLU A 47 1.29 10.31 -6.98
C GLU A 47 1.95 9.50 -5.86
N THR A 48 3.28 9.59 -5.74
CA THR A 48 4.01 8.97 -4.63
C THR A 48 4.08 9.94 -3.45
N THR A 49 2.98 10.03 -2.70
CA THR A 49 2.81 10.94 -1.56
C THR A 49 2.34 10.18 -0.32
N GLU A 50 2.51 10.78 0.86
CA GLU A 50 2.06 10.20 2.14
C GLU A 50 0.56 9.86 2.15
N ALA A 51 -0.25 10.68 1.47
CA ALA A 51 -1.69 10.50 1.39
C ALA A 51 -2.11 9.38 0.42
N ASN A 52 -1.30 9.11 -0.61
CA ASN A 52 -1.60 8.09 -1.62
C ASN A 52 -0.86 6.77 -1.40
N LEU A 53 -0.14 6.63 -0.28
CA LEU A 53 0.53 5.39 0.09
C LEU A 53 -0.12 4.80 1.35
N ALA A 54 -0.25 3.48 1.35
CA ALA A 54 -0.79 2.75 2.48
C ALA A 54 -0.02 1.45 2.75
N LEU A 55 0.07 1.04 4.03
CA LEU A 55 0.58 -0.27 4.39
C LEU A 55 -0.52 -1.33 4.17
N ALA A 56 -0.27 -2.27 3.25
CA ALA A 56 -1.22 -3.30 2.85
C ALA A 56 -0.68 -4.70 3.15
N CYS A 57 -1.52 -5.57 3.72
CA CYS A 57 -1.23 -7.00 3.75
C CYS A 57 -1.32 -7.62 2.35
N VAL A 58 -0.74 -8.80 2.17
CA VAL A 58 -0.72 -9.51 0.87
C VAL A 58 -2.12 -9.72 0.27
N SER A 59 -3.13 -9.96 1.11
CA SER A 59 -4.51 -10.12 0.67
C SER A 59 -5.09 -8.81 0.12
N CYS A 60 -4.93 -7.69 0.84
CA CYS A 60 -5.46 -6.39 0.44
C CYS A 60 -4.70 -5.76 -0.73
N ALA A 61 -3.38 -5.95 -0.78
CA ALA A 61 -2.54 -5.46 -1.88
C ALA A 61 -2.95 -6.08 -3.23
N THR A 62 -3.41 -7.33 -3.22
CA THR A 62 -3.88 -8.01 -4.45
C THR A 62 -5.23 -7.45 -4.91
N SER A 63 -6.13 -7.09 -3.99
CA SER A 63 -7.46 -6.56 -4.32
C SER A 63 -7.44 -5.15 -4.92
N GLN A 64 -6.49 -4.29 -4.54
CA GLN A 64 -6.40 -2.92 -5.09
C GLN A 64 -5.86 -2.85 -6.51
N LYS A 65 -5.10 -3.85 -6.96
CA LYS A 65 -4.57 -3.88 -8.33
C LYS A 65 -5.65 -4.10 -9.40
N VAL A 66 -6.88 -4.45 -9.00
CA VAL A 66 -7.98 -4.81 -9.92
C VAL A 66 -8.86 -3.62 -10.31
N LEU A 67 -8.76 -2.45 -9.66
CA LEU A 67 -9.64 -1.30 -9.99
C LEU A 67 -9.20 -0.49 -11.23
N VAL A 68 -8.22 -0.96 -12.01
CA VAL A 68 -7.83 -0.33 -13.29
C VAL A 68 -7.70 -1.38 -14.40
N ALA A 69 -8.67 -2.29 -14.48
CA ALA A 69 -8.86 -3.12 -15.66
C ALA A 69 -10.33 -2.97 -16.13
N HIS A 70 -10.49 -2.27 -17.25
CA HIS A 70 -11.72 -2.12 -18.04
C HIS A 70 -12.78 -1.11 -17.55
N GLU A 71 -12.55 0.17 -17.83
CA GLU A 71 -13.60 1.08 -18.29
C GLU A 71 -13.19 1.72 -19.62
N LEU A 72 -13.20 0.92 -20.69
CA LEU A 72 -13.52 1.29 -22.08
C LEU A 72 -14.10 0.06 -22.78
#